data_AF-A0A0A2E2C8-F1
#
_entry.id   AF-A0A0A2E2C8-F1
#
_cell.length_a   1.000
_cell.length_b   1.000
_cell.length_c   1.000
_cell.angle_alpha   90.00
_cell.angle_beta   90.00
_cell.angle_gamma   90.00
#
_symmetry.space_group_name_H-M   'P 1'
#
loop_
_entity.id
_entity.type
_entity.pdbx_description
1 polymer ?
#
loop_
_entity_poly.entity_id
_entity_poly.type
_entity_poly.pdbx_seq_one_letter_code
_entity_poly.pdbx_strand_id
1 'polypeptide(L)'
;MQAQRDKEAEAQRRQKAIENEERFQALKAPFFGIAFTDGTIEVRVLESVAEYMEEGKALHHCVFTNEYYLKEQSLILSASIEGKRIETIEVSLETIKVIQCRGLQNKNTEYHDRIIDLVNANQQVFRDRMKAIA
;
A
#
# COMPACT_ATOMS: atom_id res chain seq x y z
N MET A 1 -29.44 8.26 13.27
CA MET A 1 -29.31 6.79 13.35
C MET A 1 -28.20 6.23 12.44
N GLN A 2 -28.00 6.70 11.21
CA GLN A 2 -26.92 6.23 10.32
C GLN A 2 -25.51 6.46 10.90
N ALA A 3 -25.22 7.69 11.34
CA ALA A 3 -23.91 8.09 11.85
C ALA A 3 -23.44 7.35 13.12
N GLN A 4 -24.33 6.68 13.84
CA GLN A 4 -24.00 5.90 15.04
C GLN A 4 -23.53 4.49 14.65
N ARG A 5 -24.24 3.86 13.70
CA ARG A 5 -23.84 2.57 13.10
C ARG A 5 -22.53 2.67 12.32
N ASP A 6 -22.32 3.77 11.61
CA ASP A 6 -21.05 4.02 10.90
C ASP A 6 -19.87 4.14 11.87
N LYS A 7 -20.07 4.82 13.01
CA LYS A 7 -19.05 4.94 14.07
C LYS A 7 -18.75 3.60 14.74
N GLU A 8 -19.77 2.79 15.03
CA GLU A 8 -19.58 1.45 15.60
C GLU A 8 -18.90 0.50 14.62
N ALA A 9 -19.27 0.53 13.34
CA ALA A 9 -18.61 -0.25 12.30
C ALA A 9 -17.14 0.19 12.09
N GLU A 10 -16.86 1.49 12.14
CA GLU A 10 -15.50 2.02 12.09
C GLU A 10 -14.68 1.58 13.32
N ALA A 11 -15.26 1.62 14.51
CA ALA A 11 -14.61 1.17 15.74
C ALA A 11 -14.30 -0.32 15.73
N GLN A 12 -15.24 -1.17 15.28
CA GLN A 12 -14.99 -2.61 15.13
C GLN A 12 -13.92 -2.90 14.07
N ARG A 13 -13.91 -2.14 12.96
CA ARG A 13 -12.85 -2.26 11.93
C ARG A 13 -11.48 -1.85 12.48
N ARG A 14 -11.40 -0.79 13.29
CA ARG A 14 -10.16 -0.40 13.96
C ARG A 14 -9.68 -1.47 14.94
N GLN A 15 -10.58 -2.06 15.73
CA GLN A 15 -10.20 -3.12 16.66
C GLN A 15 -9.64 -4.35 15.92
N LYS A 16 -10.30 -4.79 14.86
CA LYS A 16 -9.81 -5.87 13.99
C LYS A 16 -8.50 -5.50 13.28
N ALA A 17 -8.31 -4.24 12.90
CA ALA A 17 -7.07 -3.78 12.29
C ALA A 17 -5.89 -3.91 13.27
N ILE A 18 -6.10 -3.60 14.56
CA ILE A 18 -5.10 -3.76 15.62
C ILE A 18 -4.76 -5.24 15.83
N GLU A 19 -5.78 -6.11 15.91
CA GLU A 19 -5.55 -7.56 16.02
C GLU A 19 -4.80 -8.14 14.80
N ASN A 20 -5.06 -7.58 13.62
CA ASN A 20 -4.37 -7.97 12.40
C ASN A 20 -3.03 -7.26 12.20
N GLU A 21 -2.68 -6.27 13.03
CA GLU A 21 -1.44 -5.51 12.89
C GLU A 21 -0.23 -6.40 13.17
N GLU A 22 -0.29 -7.25 14.20
CA GLU A 22 0.79 -8.21 14.48
C GLU A 22 1.01 -9.17 13.29
N ARG A 23 -0.08 -9.66 12.68
CA ARG A 23 0.00 -10.53 11.50
C ARG A 23 0.50 -9.77 10.27
N PHE A 24 0.04 -8.54 10.07
CA PHE A 24 0.50 -7.67 9.00
C PHE A 24 2.00 -7.40 9.12
N GLN A 25 2.47 -7.02 10.32
CA GLN A 25 3.89 -6.82 10.58
C GLN A 25 4.67 -8.10 10.35
N ALA A 26 4.23 -9.26 10.85
CA ALA A 26 4.93 -10.52 10.62
C ALA A 26 5.08 -10.85 9.11
N LEU A 27 4.06 -10.55 8.30
CA LEU A 27 4.07 -10.82 6.86
C LEU A 27 4.86 -9.78 6.04
N LYS A 28 4.80 -8.51 6.45
CA LYS A 28 5.29 -7.37 5.65
C LYS A 28 6.57 -6.74 6.18
N ALA A 29 6.95 -7.01 7.43
CA ALA A 29 8.17 -6.48 8.05
C ALA A 29 9.45 -6.62 7.22
N PRO A 30 9.68 -7.73 6.48
CA PRO A 30 10.87 -7.84 5.65
C PRO A 30 10.97 -6.80 4.53
N PHE A 31 9.84 -6.20 4.13
CA PHE A 31 9.73 -5.18 3.09
C PHE A 31 9.66 -3.75 3.66
N PHE A 32 9.58 -3.60 4.98
CA PHE A 32 9.64 -2.29 5.62
C PHE A 32 11.00 -1.64 5.39
N GLY A 33 11.00 -0.31 5.25
CA GLY A 33 12.13 0.50 4.87
C GLY A 33 12.44 0.49 3.36
N ILE A 34 11.66 -0.23 2.53
CA ILE A 34 11.77 -0.06 1.08
C ILE A 34 11.12 1.27 0.70
N ALA A 35 11.97 2.21 0.30
CA ALA A 35 11.59 3.45 -0.36
C ALA A 35 12.59 3.75 -1.47
N PHE A 36 12.10 4.32 -2.58
CA PHE A 36 12.92 4.73 -3.70
C PHE A 36 12.32 5.97 -4.35
N THR A 37 13.17 6.75 -5.02
CA THR A 37 12.78 8.00 -5.65
C THR A 37 13.53 8.16 -6.97
N ASP A 38 12.90 8.82 -7.95
CA ASP A 38 13.62 9.30 -9.16
C ASP A 38 14.07 10.77 -9.04
N GLY A 39 13.88 11.37 -7.86
CA GLY A 39 14.15 12.77 -7.57
C GLY A 39 12.90 13.65 -7.56
N THR A 40 11.82 13.25 -8.25
CA THR A 40 10.50 13.93 -8.16
C THR A 40 9.46 13.09 -7.43
N ILE A 41 9.36 11.81 -7.79
CA ILE A 41 8.37 10.88 -7.25
C ILE A 41 9.05 10.00 -6.23
N GLU A 42 8.54 10.02 -4.99
CA GLU A 42 8.92 9.09 -3.94
C GLU A 42 7.90 7.96 -3.86
N VAL A 43 8.36 6.72 -3.93
CA VAL A 43 7.54 5.53 -3.75
C VAL A 43 8.05 4.79 -2.51
N ARG A 44 7.14 4.51 -1.57
CA ARG A 44 7.45 3.82 -0.33
C ARG A 44 6.42 2.75 0.00
N VAL A 45 6.85 1.69 0.68
CA VAL A 45 5.94 0.66 1.20
C VAL A 45 5.11 1.25 2.33
N LEU A 46 3.85 0.83 2.43
CA LEU A 46 3.00 1.11 3.59
C LEU A 46 3.31 0.13 4.71
N GLU A 47 3.65 0.65 5.88
CA GLU A 47 4.27 -0.13 6.97
C GLU A 47 3.32 -0.40 8.13
N SER A 48 2.08 0.12 8.08
CA SER A 48 1.08 -0.12 9.11
C SER A 48 -0.33 -0.19 8.53
N VAL A 49 -1.24 -0.83 9.28
CA VAL A 49 -2.66 -0.87 8.90
C VAL A 49 -3.27 0.53 8.97
N ALA A 50 -2.78 1.38 9.88
CA ALA A 50 -3.16 2.79 9.96
C ALA A 50 -2.85 3.55 8.68
N GLU A 51 -1.67 3.34 8.07
CA GLU A 51 -1.33 3.97 6.80
C GLU A 51 -2.23 3.48 5.65
N TYR A 52 -2.56 2.19 5.60
CA TYR A 52 -3.53 1.67 4.63
C TYR A 52 -4.92 2.34 4.77
N MET A 53 -5.35 2.61 6.01
CA MET A 53 -6.58 3.35 6.29
C MET A 53 -6.50 4.80 5.80
N GLU A 54 -5.38 5.47 6.06
CA GLU A 54 -5.15 6.84 5.60
C GLU A 54 -5.08 6.94 4.08
N GLU A 55 -4.40 6.01 3.40
CA GLU A 55 -4.35 5.95 1.93
C GLU A 55 -5.75 5.74 1.35
N GLY A 56 -6.51 4.78 1.88
CA GLY A 56 -7.88 4.53 1.43
C GLY A 56 -8.80 5.73 1.62
N LYS A 57 -8.60 6.50 2.70
CA LYS A 57 -9.33 7.74 2.95
C LYS A 57 -8.88 8.89 2.03
N ALA A 58 -7.58 9.03 1.81
CA ALA A 58 -6.99 10.11 1.01
C ALA A 58 -7.32 9.96 -0.48
N LEU A 59 -7.28 8.74 -1.00
CA LEU A 59 -7.52 8.46 -2.42
C LEU A 59 -8.96 8.03 -2.73
N HIS A 60 -9.83 7.96 -1.71
CA HIS A 60 -11.25 7.59 -1.82
C HIS A 60 -11.51 6.27 -2.58
N HIS A 61 -10.59 5.31 -2.50
CA HIS A 61 -10.77 3.99 -3.11
C HIS A 61 -10.53 2.84 -2.12
N CYS A 62 -11.04 1.68 -2.48
CA CYS A 62 -11.25 0.48 -1.66
C CYS A 62 -9.96 -0.26 -1.20
N VAL A 63 -8.84 0.41 -0.94
CA VAL A 63 -7.62 -0.23 -0.41
C VAL A 63 -7.86 -0.87 0.96
N PHE A 64 -8.74 -0.27 1.76
CA PHE A 64 -9.06 -0.75 3.09
C PHE A 64 -10.21 -1.77 3.12
N THR A 65 -11.22 -1.61 2.26
CA THR A 65 -12.45 -2.42 2.33
C THR A 65 -12.30 -3.85 1.82
N ASN A 66 -11.20 -4.16 1.13
CA ASN A 66 -10.92 -5.47 0.54
C ASN A 66 -9.87 -6.27 1.32
N GLU A 67 -9.54 -5.86 2.55
CA GLU A 67 -8.62 -6.58 3.43
C GLU A 67 -7.24 -6.83 2.78
N TYR A 68 -6.76 -5.91 1.94
CA TYR A 68 -5.48 -6.05 1.25
C TYR A 68 -4.29 -6.18 2.22
N TYR A 69 -4.42 -5.70 3.46
CA TYR A 69 -3.46 -5.90 4.53
C TYR A 69 -3.36 -7.39 4.97
N LEU A 70 -4.38 -8.21 4.72
CA LEU A 70 -4.36 -9.65 4.99
C LEU A 70 -3.89 -10.49 3.80
N LYS A 71 -3.71 -9.90 2.62
CA LYS A 71 -3.19 -10.62 1.45
C LYS A 71 -1.69 -10.85 1.61
N GLU A 72 -1.33 -12.07 1.97
CA GLU A 72 0.06 -12.49 2.17
C GLU A 72 0.93 -12.19 0.94
N GLN A 73 0.36 -12.34 -0.26
CA GLN A 73 1.05 -12.18 -1.54
C GLN A 73 0.92 -10.78 -2.19
N SER A 74 0.28 -9.79 -1.55
CA SER A 74 0.18 -8.42 -2.10
C SER A 74 0.91 -7.42 -1.20
N LEU A 75 1.66 -6.49 -1.79
CA LEU A 75 2.30 -5.38 -1.10
C LEU A 75 1.76 -4.07 -1.65
N ILE A 76 1.33 -3.15 -0.79
CA ILE A 76 0.88 -1.84 -1.23
C ILE A 76 1.99 -0.82 -1.00
N LEU A 77 2.22 0.00 -2.03
CA LEU A 77 3.10 1.13 -2.00
C LEU A 77 2.31 2.41 -2.22
N SER A 78 2.81 3.51 -1.69
CA SER A 78 2.30 4.85 -1.92
C SER A 78 3.33 5.64 -2.71
N ALA A 79 2.89 6.23 -3.82
CA ALA A 79 3.63 7.22 -4.57
C ALA A 79 3.23 8.61 -4.12
N SER A 80 4.22 9.46 -3.85
CA SER A 80 4.02 10.84 -3.43
C SER A 80 5.01 11.78 -4.13
N ILE A 81 4.59 13.03 -4.30
CA ILE A 81 5.42 14.14 -4.80
C ILE A 81 5.34 15.25 -3.76
N GLU A 82 6.48 15.70 -3.24
CA GLU A 82 6.56 16.73 -2.19
C GLU A 82 5.66 16.43 -0.97
N GLY A 83 5.57 15.15 -0.58
CA GLY A 83 4.72 14.68 0.52
C GLY A 83 3.22 14.59 0.20
N LYS A 84 2.80 14.95 -1.03
CA LYS A 84 1.42 14.76 -1.50
C LYS A 84 1.30 13.42 -2.22
N ARG A 85 0.44 12.57 -1.69
CA ARG A 85 0.10 11.26 -2.29
C ARG A 85 -0.56 11.47 -3.65
N ILE A 86 -0.07 10.75 -4.65
CA ILE A 86 -0.58 10.81 -6.03
C ILE A 86 -1.26 9.51 -6.45
N GLU A 87 -0.64 8.36 -6.19
CA GLU A 87 -1.16 7.03 -6.53
C GLU A 87 -0.77 5.97 -5.49
N THR A 88 -1.59 4.93 -5.39
CA THR A 88 -1.23 3.68 -4.72
C THR A 88 -0.90 2.61 -5.73
N ILE A 89 0.00 1.72 -5.36
CA ILE A 89 0.51 0.65 -6.21
C ILE A 89 0.37 -0.66 -5.45
N GLU A 90 -0.31 -1.64 -6.05
CA GLU A 90 -0.32 -3.01 -5.58
C GLU A 90 0.71 -3.82 -6.35
N VAL A 91 1.66 -4.41 -5.63
CA VAL A 91 2.68 -5.31 -6.17
C VAL A 91 2.40 -6.72 -5.67
N SER A 92 2.43 -7.69 -6.59
CA SER A 92 2.42 -9.12 -6.25
C SER A 92 3.77 -9.51 -5.69
N LEU A 93 3.83 -10.05 -4.47
CA LEU A 93 5.03 -10.64 -3.91
C LEU A 93 5.35 -12.01 -4.53
N GLU A 94 4.39 -12.68 -5.18
CA GLU A 94 4.64 -13.94 -5.88
C GLU A 94 5.40 -13.70 -7.19
N THR A 95 4.96 -12.71 -7.97
CA THR A 95 5.54 -12.42 -9.30
C THR A 95 6.49 -11.23 -9.32
N ILE A 96 6.49 -10.42 -8.26
CA ILE A 96 7.22 -9.14 -8.15
C ILE A 96 6.86 -8.20 -9.31
N LYS A 97 5.55 -8.12 -9.60
CA LYS A 97 4.98 -7.27 -10.65
C LYS A 97 3.89 -6.39 -10.10
N VAL A 98 3.73 -5.22 -10.71
CA VAL A 98 2.62 -4.31 -10.44
C VAL A 98 1.32 -4.95 -10.94
N ILE A 99 0.38 -5.18 -10.02
CA ILE A 99 -0.97 -5.70 -10.31
C ILE A 99 -1.93 -4.55 -10.60
N GLN A 100 -1.85 -3.50 -9.77
CA GLN A 100 -2.69 -2.31 -9.86
C GLN A 100 -1.84 -1.08 -9.54
N CYS A 101 -2.17 0.02 -10.20
CA CYS A 101 -1.61 1.33 -9.90
C CYS A 101 -2.73 2.34 -10.17
N ARG A 102 -3.15 3.09 -9.14
CA ARG A 102 -4.35 3.93 -9.19
C ARG A 102 -4.18 5.18 -8.34
N GLY A 103 -4.50 6.32 -8.94
CA GLY A 103 -4.64 7.59 -8.24
C GLY A 103 -6.03 7.83 -7.67
N LEU A 104 -6.28 9.09 -7.36
CA LEU A 104 -7.55 9.58 -6.81
C LEU A 104 -8.74 9.10 -7.66
N GLN A 105 -9.77 8.54 -7.00
CA GLN A 105 -10.98 8.01 -7.66
C GLN A 105 -10.71 6.92 -8.72
N ASN A 106 -9.64 6.12 -8.55
CA ASN A 106 -9.22 5.08 -9.49
C ASN A 106 -8.82 5.59 -10.87
N LYS A 107 -8.43 6.87 -10.98
CA LYS A 107 -7.94 7.46 -12.23
C LYS A 107 -6.42 7.41 -12.26
N ASN A 108 -5.89 7.24 -13.46
CA ASN A 108 -4.47 7.37 -13.69
C ASN A 108 -4.09 8.86 -13.65
N THR A 109 -2.97 9.16 -13.02
CA THR A 109 -2.32 10.47 -13.04
C THR A 109 -1.38 10.59 -14.23
N GLU A 110 -0.89 11.79 -14.52
CA GLU A 110 0.15 12.01 -15.55
C GLU A 110 1.47 11.28 -15.23
N TYR A 111 1.65 10.85 -13.98
CA TYR A 111 2.85 10.16 -13.50
C TYR A 111 2.70 8.64 -13.51
N HIS A 112 1.54 8.10 -13.91
CA HIS A 112 1.20 6.69 -13.80
C HIS A 112 2.26 5.76 -14.42
N ASP A 113 2.60 6.00 -15.69
CA ASP A 113 3.59 5.17 -16.39
C ASP A 113 4.98 5.32 -15.75
N ARG A 114 5.34 6.53 -15.32
CA ARG A 114 6.59 6.81 -14.59
C ARG A 114 6.67 6.05 -13.27
N ILE A 115 5.58 5.97 -12.52
CA ILE A 115 5.50 5.22 -11.26
C ILE A 115 5.68 3.73 -11.53
N ILE A 116 4.99 3.19 -12.54
CA ILE A 116 5.10 1.78 -12.91
C ILE A 116 6.55 1.45 -13.32
N ASP A 117 7.16 2.29 -14.16
CA ASP A 117 8.54 2.12 -14.59
C ASP A 117 9.52 2.21 -13.41
N LEU A 118 9.30 3.14 -12.48
CA LEU A 118 10.12 3.29 -11.29
C LEU A 118 10.04 2.03 -10.40
N VAL A 119 8.85 1.48 -10.18
CA VAL A 119 8.67 0.23 -9.43
C VAL A 119 9.30 -0.95 -10.18
N ASN A 120 9.13 -1.01 -11.50
CA ASN A 120 9.70 -2.07 -12.34
C ASN A 120 11.24 -2.06 -12.31
N ALA A 121 11.84 -0.87 -12.40
CA ALA A 121 13.29 -0.69 -12.30
C ALA A 121 13.84 -1.13 -10.93
N ASN A 122 13.05 -0.98 -9.86
CA ASN A 122 13.42 -1.34 -8.50
C ASN A 122 12.94 -2.73 -8.05
N GLN A 123 12.41 -3.57 -8.96
CA GLN A 123 11.94 -4.91 -8.63
C GLN A 123 13.00 -5.79 -7.93
N GLN A 124 14.27 -5.56 -8.23
CA GLN A 124 15.37 -6.34 -7.65
C GLN A 124 15.42 -6.19 -6.12
N VAL A 125 15.08 -5.02 -5.59
CA VAL A 125 15.04 -4.76 -4.13
C VAL A 125 14.07 -5.71 -3.44
N PHE A 126 12.88 -5.93 -4.02
CA PHE A 126 11.89 -6.86 -3.46
C PHE A 126 12.36 -8.31 -3.58
N ARG A 127 13.00 -8.69 -4.69
CA ARG A 127 13.58 -10.02 -4.86
C ARG A 127 14.67 -10.32 -3.84
N ASP A 128 15.52 -9.35 -3.54
CA ASP A 128 16.60 -9.52 -2.57
C ASP A 128 16.05 -9.63 -1.15
N ARG A 129 15.02 -8.86 -0.79
CA ARG A 129 14.31 -9.04 0.48
C ARG A 129 13.67 -10.42 0.58
N MET A 130 13.01 -10.90 -0.47
CA MET A 130 12.42 -12.25 -0.46
C MET A 130 13.45 -13.34 -0.24
N LYS A 131 14.63 -13.24 -0.87
CA LYS A 131 15.72 -14.20 -0.65
C LYS A 131 16.27 -14.18 0.77
N ALA A 132 16.22 -13.04 1.46
CA ALA A 132 16.66 -12.94 2.84
C ALA A 132 15.65 -13.55 3.84
N ILE A 133 14.42 -13.83 3.41
CA ILE A 133 13.37 -14.47 4.22
C ILE A 133 13.39 -16.00 4.05
N ALA A 134 13.87 -16.49 2.90
CA ALA A 134 13.93 -17.91 2.52
C ALA A 134 15.14 -18.62 3.15
#